data_AF-A0A7C0XKY6-F1
#
_entry.id   AF-A0A7C0XKY6-F1
#
_cell.length_a   1.000
_cell.length_b   1.000
_cell.length_c   1.000
_cell.angle_alpha   90.00
_cell.angle_beta   90.00
_cell.angle_gamma   90.00
#
_symmetry.space_group_name_H-M   'P 1'
#
loop_
_entity.id
_entity.type
_entity.pdbx_description
1 polymer ?
#
loop_
_entity_poly.entity_id
_entity_poly.type
_entity_poly.pdbx_seq_one_letter_code
_entity_poly.pdbx_strand_id
1 'polypeptide(L)'
;MKISPRKLAKLEDYYSGYLEGEKLDEFLRDFDIKFACGHWAAGDFLDRFATQGYWPNLDSSLEAQLERIAKAGVKGVELQDFLFLDKDMRVREDTVSRFRELLERYGLTPTTMGLNLYTNPMWKMGSVTNPKREVREKALEMLLNAVDLAKTIGCETVSFWPGQDGWDYNFEANYGKQ
;
A
#
# COMPACT_ATOMS: atom_id res chain seq x y z
N MET A 1 1.54 11.44 -16.60
CA MET A 1 1.47 12.91 -16.60
C MET A 1 1.65 13.44 -18.01
N LYS A 2 0.87 14.45 -18.42
CA LYS A 2 0.92 15.10 -19.73
C LYS A 2 1.24 16.58 -19.57
N ILE A 3 2.36 17.02 -20.13
CA ILE A 3 2.88 18.38 -20.00
C ILE A 3 2.78 19.09 -21.35
N SER A 4 2.32 20.36 -21.35
CA SER A 4 2.37 21.23 -22.54
C SER A 4 2.55 22.69 -22.11
N PRO A 5 3.12 23.57 -22.98
CA PRO A 5 3.29 24.99 -22.65
C PRO A 5 1.98 25.67 -22.23
N ARG A 6 0.87 25.34 -22.91
CA ARG A 6 -0.46 25.86 -22.58
C ARG A 6 -0.94 25.44 -21.18
N LYS A 7 -0.69 24.18 -20.79
CA LYS A 7 -1.08 23.68 -19.46
C LYS A 7 -0.18 24.24 -18.37
N LEU A 8 1.12 24.36 -18.63
CA LEU A 8 2.07 24.95 -17.68
C LEU A 8 1.74 26.43 -17.38
N ALA A 9 1.32 27.20 -18.38
CA ALA A 9 0.87 28.58 -18.16
C ALA A 9 -0.32 28.69 -17.19
N LYS A 10 -1.16 27.64 -17.08
CA LYS A 10 -2.25 27.58 -16.09
C LYS A 10 -1.73 27.42 -14.66
N LEU A 11 -0.51 26.93 -14.43
CA LEU A 11 0.00 26.68 -13.07
C LEU A 11 0.18 27.94 -12.25
N GLU A 12 0.73 28.98 -12.86
CA GLU A 12 1.06 30.23 -12.17
C GLU A 12 -0.17 31.11 -11.93
N ASP A 13 -1.23 30.91 -12.72
CA ASP A 13 -2.40 31.79 -12.71
C ASP A 13 -3.65 31.02 -12.24
N TYR A 14 -4.20 30.13 -13.08
CA TYR A 14 -5.44 29.41 -12.81
C TYR A 14 -5.32 28.39 -11.67
N TYR A 15 -4.27 27.55 -11.64
CA TYR A 15 -4.01 26.55 -10.61
C TYR A 15 -3.14 27.08 -9.46
N SER A 16 -3.06 28.40 -9.29
CA SER A 16 -2.39 29.00 -8.14
C SER A 16 -3.17 28.76 -6.83
N GLY A 17 -2.44 28.73 -5.71
CA GLY A 17 -2.99 28.56 -4.36
C GLY A 17 -3.37 27.12 -4.00
N TYR A 18 -4.24 26.98 -3.00
CA TYR A 18 -4.77 25.68 -2.56
C TYR A 18 -5.84 25.19 -3.53
N LEU A 19 -5.78 23.92 -3.93
CA LEU A 19 -6.71 23.32 -4.89
C LEU A 19 -7.65 22.36 -4.16
N GLU A 20 -8.95 22.54 -4.37
CA GLU A 20 -9.99 21.67 -3.80
C GLU A 20 -11.19 21.56 -4.74
N GLY A 21 -12.04 20.56 -4.50
CA GLY A 21 -13.24 20.29 -5.29
C GLY A 21 -12.96 20.16 -6.78
N GLU A 22 -13.84 20.73 -7.60
CA GLU A 22 -13.76 20.62 -9.07
C GLU A 22 -12.44 21.15 -9.65
N LYS A 23 -11.82 22.15 -9.00
CA LYS A 23 -10.56 22.75 -9.45
C LYS A 23 -9.40 21.76 -9.31
N LEU A 24 -9.36 21.00 -8.22
CA LEU A 24 -8.41 19.90 -8.03
C LEU A 24 -8.66 18.80 -9.06
N ASP A 25 -9.92 18.42 -9.28
CA ASP A 25 -10.26 17.39 -10.27
C ASP A 25 -9.85 17.80 -11.69
N GLU A 26 -10.06 19.06 -12.05
CA GLU A 26 -9.61 19.60 -13.33
C GLU A 26 -8.09 19.57 -13.44
N PHE A 27 -7.36 19.95 -12.39
CA PHE A 27 -5.90 19.87 -12.36
C PHE A 27 -5.40 18.44 -12.61
N LEU A 28 -5.96 17.45 -11.90
CA LEU A 28 -5.59 16.04 -12.08
C LEU A 28 -5.87 15.56 -13.52
N ARG A 29 -7.03 15.95 -14.10
CA ARG A 29 -7.38 15.62 -15.50
C ARG A 29 -6.46 16.31 -16.51
N ASP A 30 -6.21 17.61 -16.34
CA ASP A 30 -5.39 18.40 -17.26
C ASP A 30 -3.98 17.83 -17.35
N PHE A 31 -3.39 17.45 -16.22
CA PHE A 31 -2.04 16.91 -16.19
C PHE A 31 -1.99 15.39 -16.28
N ASP A 32 -3.13 14.70 -16.42
CA ASP A 32 -3.20 13.23 -16.47
C ASP A 32 -2.42 12.61 -15.30
N ILE A 33 -2.72 13.12 -14.09
CA ILE A 33 -2.14 12.67 -12.83
C ILE A 33 -3.00 11.52 -12.32
N LYS A 34 -2.41 10.32 -12.26
CA LYS A 34 -3.04 9.14 -11.66
C LYS A 34 -2.83 9.22 -10.15
N PHE A 35 -3.89 9.50 -9.41
CA PHE A 35 -3.87 9.59 -7.96
C PHE A 35 -4.40 8.29 -7.33
N ALA A 36 -3.68 7.76 -6.36
CA ALA A 36 -4.02 6.54 -5.64
C ALA A 36 -3.90 6.73 -4.13
N CYS A 37 -4.58 5.89 -3.36
CA CYS A 37 -4.55 5.91 -1.90
C CYS A 37 -4.24 4.51 -1.38
N GLY A 38 -3.31 4.39 -0.43
CA GLY A 38 -3.11 3.15 0.31
C GLY A 38 -4.31 2.84 1.19
N HIS A 39 -4.82 1.61 1.13
CA HIS A 39 -6.00 1.20 1.91
C HIS A 39 -5.85 1.50 3.41
N TRP A 40 -4.62 1.42 3.94
CA TRP A 40 -4.27 1.71 5.33
C TRP A 40 -4.52 3.17 5.76
N ALA A 41 -4.62 4.11 4.82
CA ALA A 41 -4.95 5.51 5.13
C ALA A 41 -6.47 5.73 5.37
N ALA A 42 -7.30 4.73 5.07
CA ALA A 42 -8.76 4.81 5.18
C ALA A 42 -9.34 3.95 6.31
N GLY A 43 -8.48 3.47 7.22
CA GLY A 43 -8.83 2.73 8.44
C GLY A 43 -8.54 3.51 9.71
N ASP A 44 -8.71 2.85 10.86
CA ASP A 44 -8.29 3.37 12.15
C ASP A 44 -6.76 3.33 12.28
N PHE A 45 -6.22 4.16 13.16
CA PHE A 45 -4.81 4.29 13.44
C PHE A 45 -4.51 3.89 14.87
N LEU A 46 -3.44 3.11 15.05
CA LEU A 46 -2.94 2.71 16.36
C LEU A 46 -1.47 3.13 16.49
N ASP A 47 -1.03 3.31 17.74
CA ASP A 47 0.38 3.50 18.06
C ASP A 47 0.77 2.64 19.28
N ARG A 48 2.02 2.79 19.74
CA ARG A 48 2.55 2.00 20.86
C ARG A 48 1.86 2.26 22.21
N PHE A 49 1.09 3.34 22.35
CA PHE A 49 0.38 3.75 23.56
C PHE A 49 -1.16 3.63 23.40
N ALA A 50 -1.69 3.93 22.22
CA ALA A 50 -3.09 3.81 21.83
C ALA A 50 -3.33 2.50 21.07
N THR A 51 -3.12 1.37 21.74
CA THR A 51 -3.15 0.03 21.12
C THR A 51 -4.55 -0.45 20.72
N GLN A 52 -5.60 0.22 21.20
CA GLN A 52 -6.99 -0.04 20.80
C GLN A 52 -7.42 0.77 19.57
N GLY A 53 -6.54 1.65 19.06
CA GLY A 53 -6.85 2.60 18.00
C GLY A 53 -7.30 3.97 18.54
N TYR A 54 -7.08 5.01 17.74
CA TYR A 54 -7.54 6.37 18.05
C TYR A 54 -9.05 6.52 17.85
N TRP A 55 -9.68 5.70 17.01
CA TRP A 55 -11.11 5.66 16.75
C TRP A 55 -11.64 4.21 16.81
N PRO A 56 -11.71 3.58 18.00
CA PRO A 56 -11.99 2.13 18.14
C PRO A 56 -13.35 1.67 17.59
N ASN A 57 -14.29 2.59 17.35
CA ASN A 57 -15.59 2.30 16.77
C ASN A 57 -15.61 2.46 15.23
N LEU A 58 -14.50 2.86 14.61
CA LEU A 58 -14.39 3.00 13.16
C LEU A 58 -14.22 1.63 12.53
N ASP A 59 -15.19 1.22 11.71
CA ASP A 59 -15.09 -0.02 10.95
C ASP A 59 -13.90 0.04 9.99
N SER A 60 -12.86 -0.75 10.30
CA SER A 60 -11.63 -0.86 9.51
C SER A 60 -11.62 -2.11 8.62
N SER A 61 -12.79 -2.69 8.36
CA SER A 61 -12.93 -3.74 7.35
C SER A 61 -12.46 -3.27 5.98
N LEU A 62 -12.02 -4.23 5.15
CA LEU A 62 -11.57 -3.96 3.79
C LEU A 62 -12.65 -3.24 2.96
N GLU A 63 -13.90 -3.67 3.06
CA GLU A 63 -15.02 -3.05 2.35
C GLU A 63 -15.24 -1.59 2.80
N ALA A 64 -15.20 -1.32 4.11
CA ALA A 64 -15.35 0.04 4.62
C ALA A 64 -14.18 0.97 4.22
N GLN A 65 -12.94 0.46 4.22
CA GLN A 65 -11.77 1.21 3.73
C GLN A 65 -11.93 1.57 2.25
N LEU A 66 -12.29 0.61 1.39
CA LEU A 66 -12.52 0.86 -0.03
C LEU A 66 -13.67 1.83 -0.28
N GLU A 67 -14.77 1.68 0.46
CA GLU A 67 -15.91 2.59 0.35
C GLU A 67 -15.50 4.04 0.68
N ARG A 68 -14.71 4.25 1.74
CA ARG A 68 -14.20 5.58 2.11
C ARG A 68 -13.27 6.16 1.04
N ILE A 69 -12.38 5.37 0.47
CA ILE A 69 -11.50 5.79 -0.64
C ILE A 69 -12.33 6.23 -1.84
N ALA A 70 -13.34 5.45 -2.21
CA ALA A 70 -14.22 5.77 -3.33
C ALA A 70 -15.05 7.04 -3.06
N LYS A 71 -15.57 7.21 -1.83
CA LYS A 71 -16.29 8.43 -1.40
C LYS A 71 -15.40 9.67 -1.43
N ALA A 72 -14.10 9.52 -1.21
CA ALA A 72 -13.11 10.60 -1.32
C ALA A 72 -12.77 10.98 -2.78
N GLY A 73 -13.37 10.31 -3.78
CA GLY A 73 -13.15 10.59 -5.20
C GLY A 73 -11.88 9.95 -5.80
N VAL A 74 -11.11 9.21 -4.99
CA VAL A 74 -9.89 8.55 -5.44
C VAL A 74 -10.23 7.32 -6.29
N LYS A 75 -9.45 7.10 -7.36
CA LYS A 75 -9.66 5.98 -8.31
C LYS A 75 -8.64 4.86 -8.17
N GLY A 76 -7.40 5.16 -7.77
CA GLY A 76 -6.38 4.15 -7.52
C GLY A 76 -6.37 3.68 -6.07
N VAL A 77 -6.14 2.40 -5.83
CA VAL A 77 -5.92 1.86 -4.49
C VAL A 77 -4.64 1.04 -4.40
N GLU A 78 -3.82 1.33 -3.40
CA GLU A 78 -2.66 0.51 -3.03
C GLU A 78 -3.03 -0.44 -1.90
N LEU A 79 -2.47 -1.65 -1.96
CA LEU A 79 -2.87 -2.80 -1.17
C LEU A 79 -1.68 -3.31 -0.36
N GLN A 80 -1.96 -4.16 0.62
CA GLN A 80 -0.95 -4.93 1.32
C GLN A 80 -1.30 -6.42 1.22
N ASP A 81 -0.30 -7.25 0.99
CA ASP A 81 -0.43 -8.70 0.82
C ASP A 81 -1.19 -9.37 1.98
N PHE A 82 -0.94 -8.93 3.22
CA PHE A 82 -1.57 -9.50 4.42
C PHE A 82 -3.11 -9.45 4.41
N LEU A 83 -3.72 -8.55 3.62
CA LEU A 83 -5.16 -8.53 3.41
C LEU A 83 -5.69 -9.84 2.83
N PHE A 84 -4.84 -10.59 2.13
CA PHE A 84 -5.18 -11.82 1.43
C PHE A 84 -4.59 -13.07 2.08
N LEU A 85 -3.82 -12.93 3.17
CA LEU A 85 -3.12 -14.04 3.81
C LEU A 85 -3.77 -14.48 5.11
N ASP A 86 -3.95 -15.78 5.29
CA ASP A 86 -4.33 -16.39 6.57
C ASP A 86 -3.21 -16.32 7.63
N LYS A 87 -3.49 -16.84 8.83
CA LYS A 87 -2.53 -16.84 9.95
C LYS A 87 -1.24 -17.64 9.66
N ASP A 88 -1.29 -18.55 8.69
CA ASP A 88 -0.16 -19.38 8.25
C ASP A 88 0.52 -18.79 7.01
N MET A 89 0.18 -17.54 6.65
CA MET A 89 0.68 -16.80 5.48
C MET A 89 0.30 -17.44 4.13
N ARG A 90 -0.83 -18.14 4.07
CA ARG A 90 -1.37 -18.71 2.82
C ARG A 90 -2.44 -17.82 2.23
N VAL A 91 -2.49 -17.76 0.90
CA VAL A 91 -3.51 -16.98 0.16
C VAL A 91 -4.91 -17.51 0.42
N ARG A 92 -5.83 -16.59 0.72
CA ARG A 92 -7.27 -16.82 0.84
C ARG A 92 -7.97 -16.46 -0.47
N GLU A 93 -8.19 -17.47 -1.32
CA GLU A 93 -8.81 -17.30 -2.65
C GLU A 93 -10.21 -16.67 -2.61
N ASP A 94 -10.99 -16.96 -1.56
CA ASP A 94 -12.30 -16.37 -1.30
C ASP A 94 -12.19 -14.85 -1.03
N THR A 95 -11.16 -14.44 -0.28
CA THR A 95 -10.89 -13.02 0.00
C THR A 95 -10.43 -12.29 -1.26
N VAL A 96 -9.58 -12.91 -2.08
CA VAL A 96 -9.17 -12.36 -3.39
C VAL A 96 -10.37 -12.16 -4.30
N SER A 97 -11.24 -13.18 -4.41
CA SER A 97 -12.46 -13.12 -5.23
C SER A 97 -13.39 -11.99 -4.75
N ARG A 98 -13.67 -11.94 -3.44
CA ARG A 98 -14.49 -10.88 -2.85
C ARG A 98 -13.91 -9.50 -3.08
N PHE A 99 -12.60 -9.34 -2.95
CA PHE A 99 -11.95 -8.06 -3.15
C PHE A 99 -12.12 -7.55 -4.60
N ARG A 100 -12.04 -8.43 -5.60
CA ARG A 100 -12.27 -8.05 -7.00
C ARG A 100 -13.70 -7.54 -7.24
N GLU A 101 -14.70 -8.18 -6.62
CA GLU A 101 -16.10 -7.68 -6.67
C GLU A 101 -16.22 -6.27 -6.07
N LEU A 102 -15.49 -6.00 -4.97
CA LEU A 102 -15.51 -4.68 -4.33
C LEU A 102 -14.84 -3.61 -5.18
N LEU A 103 -13.73 -3.94 -5.85
CA LEU A 103 -13.09 -3.03 -6.81
C LEU A 103 -14.05 -2.63 -7.93
N GLU A 104 -14.76 -3.60 -8.52
CA GLU A 104 -15.77 -3.34 -9.55
C GLU A 104 -16.93 -2.50 -9.01
N ARG A 105 -17.47 -2.87 -7.84
CA ARG A 105 -18.57 -2.17 -7.17
C ARG A 105 -18.26 -0.69 -6.93
N TYR A 106 -17.05 -0.39 -6.47
CA TYR A 106 -16.64 0.97 -6.12
C TYR A 106 -15.93 1.71 -7.26
N GLY A 107 -15.70 1.05 -8.42
CA GLY A 107 -14.99 1.62 -9.55
C GLY A 107 -13.55 2.00 -9.21
N LEU A 108 -12.88 1.18 -8.39
CA LEU A 108 -11.48 1.36 -7.98
C LEU A 108 -10.56 0.50 -8.83
N THR A 109 -9.39 1.05 -9.14
CA THR A 109 -8.31 0.37 -9.87
C THR A 109 -7.20 0.00 -8.90
N PRO A 110 -6.84 -1.29 -8.77
CA PRO A 110 -5.69 -1.69 -7.97
C PRO A 110 -4.40 -1.24 -8.66
N THR A 111 -3.49 -0.58 -7.94
CA THR A 111 -2.27 -0.01 -8.53
C THR A 111 -1.00 -0.71 -8.05
N THR A 112 -0.92 -0.98 -6.75
CA THR A 112 0.30 -1.41 -6.08
C THR A 112 -0.01 -2.49 -5.06
N MET A 113 0.73 -3.60 -5.10
CA MET A 113 0.75 -4.59 -4.03
C MET A 113 1.95 -4.33 -3.12
N GLY A 114 1.71 -3.83 -1.92
CA GLY A 114 2.70 -3.73 -0.85
C GLY A 114 2.91 -5.09 -0.17
N LEU A 115 4.12 -5.31 0.31
CA LEU A 115 4.49 -6.52 1.04
C LEU A 115 4.78 -6.20 2.52
N ASN A 116 4.20 -6.98 3.43
CA ASN A 116 4.43 -6.86 4.86
C ASN A 116 5.46 -7.87 5.39
N LEU A 117 6.74 -7.48 5.32
CA LEU A 117 7.86 -8.19 5.95
C LEU A 117 8.35 -7.50 7.22
N TYR A 118 7.46 -6.84 7.97
CA TYR A 118 7.87 -6.04 9.13
C TYR A 118 7.00 -6.20 10.38
N THR A 119 5.74 -6.63 10.25
CA THR A 119 4.81 -6.68 11.39
C THR A 119 4.95 -7.97 12.20
N ASN A 120 5.16 -9.12 11.55
CA ASN A 120 5.32 -10.39 12.27
C ASN A 120 6.64 -10.39 13.07
N PRO A 121 6.64 -10.80 14.35
CA PRO A 121 7.86 -10.86 15.18
C PRO A 121 9.01 -11.68 14.62
N MET A 122 8.76 -12.58 13.66
CA MET A 122 9.83 -13.31 12.97
C MET A 122 10.78 -12.39 12.20
N TRP A 123 10.31 -11.21 11.80
CA TRP A 123 11.07 -10.20 11.07
C TRP A 123 11.89 -9.27 11.96
N LYS A 124 11.87 -9.45 13.29
CA LYS A 124 12.51 -8.53 14.26
C LYS A 124 14.03 -8.32 14.08
N MET A 125 14.70 -9.14 13.25
CA MET A 125 16.12 -9.01 12.92
C MET A 125 16.32 -8.85 11.40
N GLY A 126 15.34 -8.26 10.72
CA GLY A 126 15.28 -8.17 9.26
C GLY A 126 14.51 -9.30 8.59
N SER A 127 14.32 -9.14 7.29
CA SER A 127 13.61 -10.07 6.41
C SER A 127 14.57 -10.74 5.42
N VAL A 128 14.88 -10.10 4.30
CA VAL A 128 15.83 -10.59 3.29
C VAL A 128 17.28 -10.46 3.74
N THR A 129 17.58 -9.60 4.71
CA THR A 129 18.91 -9.45 5.32
C THR A 129 19.03 -10.16 6.67
N ASN A 130 18.02 -10.95 7.07
CA ASN A 130 18.04 -11.63 8.36
C ASN A 130 19.28 -12.54 8.51
N PRO A 131 19.95 -12.61 9.68
CA PRO A 131 21.10 -13.49 9.86
C PRO A 131 20.77 -14.97 9.67
N LYS A 132 19.53 -15.38 9.97
CA LYS A 132 19.08 -16.77 9.81
C LYS A 132 18.65 -17.04 8.38
N ARG A 133 19.24 -18.06 7.77
CA ARG A 133 18.94 -18.48 6.40
C ARG A 133 17.46 -18.84 6.21
N GLU A 134 16.89 -19.60 7.14
CA GLU A 134 15.48 -20.01 7.08
C GLU A 134 14.50 -18.82 7.00
N VAL A 135 14.83 -17.71 7.66
CA VAL A 135 13.99 -16.50 7.65
C VAL A 135 14.11 -15.79 6.30
N ARG A 136 15.31 -15.71 5.73
CA ARG A 136 15.53 -15.15 4.39
C ARG A 136 14.81 -15.97 3.31
N GLU A 137 14.84 -17.29 3.41
CA GLU A 137 14.11 -18.18 2.50
C GLU A 137 12.59 -17.94 2.59
N LYS A 138 12.05 -17.77 3.80
CA LYS A 138 10.64 -17.41 3.98
C LYS A 138 10.30 -16.02 3.46
N ALA A 139 11.17 -15.03 3.65
CA ALA A 139 10.99 -13.68 3.11
C ALA A 139 10.94 -13.70 1.57
N LEU A 140 11.83 -14.48 0.94
CA LEU A 140 11.83 -14.67 -0.52
C LEU A 140 10.54 -15.36 -1.00
N GLU A 141 10.06 -16.39 -0.31
CA GLU A 141 8.77 -17.03 -0.61
C GLU A 141 7.62 -16.02 -0.57
N MET A 142 7.55 -15.19 0.47
CA MET A 142 6.51 -14.17 0.60
C MET A 142 6.61 -13.07 -0.46
N LEU A 143 7.82 -12.64 -0.83
CA LEU A 143 8.06 -11.73 -1.95
C LEU A 143 7.47 -12.27 -3.25
N LEU A 144 7.76 -13.52 -3.58
CA LEU A 144 7.26 -14.16 -4.81
C LEU A 144 5.73 -14.32 -4.76
N ASN A 145 5.16 -14.72 -3.62
CA ASN A 145 3.72 -14.80 -3.45
C ASN A 145 3.03 -13.44 -3.63
N ALA A 146 3.62 -12.35 -3.13
CA ALA A 146 3.10 -10.99 -3.33
C ALA A 146 3.11 -10.58 -4.81
N VAL A 147 4.12 -10.99 -5.59
CA VAL A 147 4.17 -10.79 -7.04
C VAL A 147 3.04 -11.55 -7.75
N ASP A 148 2.80 -12.81 -7.37
CA ASP A 148 1.70 -13.61 -7.93
C ASP A 148 0.32 -13.05 -7.55
N LEU A 149 0.16 -12.57 -6.32
CA LEU A 149 -1.05 -11.87 -5.87
C LEU A 149 -1.26 -10.57 -6.64
N ALA A 150 -0.22 -9.76 -6.82
CA ALA A 150 -0.27 -8.53 -7.60
C ALA A 150 -0.78 -8.80 -9.01
N LYS A 151 -0.22 -9.83 -9.67
CA LYS A 151 -0.66 -10.27 -11.00
C LYS A 151 -2.10 -10.75 -11.01
N THR A 152 -2.52 -11.51 -10.00
CA THR A 152 -3.88 -12.06 -9.89
C THR A 152 -4.93 -10.97 -9.68
N ILE A 153 -4.61 -9.96 -8.87
CA ILE A 153 -5.50 -8.83 -8.58
C ILE A 153 -5.47 -7.78 -9.70
N GLY A 154 -4.36 -7.70 -10.45
CA GLY A 154 -4.17 -6.74 -11.53
C GLY A 154 -3.44 -5.46 -11.10
N CYS A 155 -2.63 -5.52 -10.03
CA CYS A 155 -1.73 -4.42 -9.70
C CYS A 155 -0.61 -4.33 -10.75
N GLU A 156 -0.28 -3.10 -11.19
CA GLU A 156 0.82 -2.86 -12.13
C GLU A 156 2.19 -2.89 -11.45
N THR A 157 2.23 -2.72 -10.13
CA THR A 157 3.47 -2.62 -9.35
C THR A 157 3.43 -3.45 -8.08
N VAL A 158 4.61 -3.89 -7.65
CA VAL A 158 4.85 -4.48 -6.34
C VAL A 158 5.79 -3.54 -5.58
N SER A 159 5.40 -3.13 -4.39
CA SER A 159 6.20 -2.27 -3.53
C SER A 159 6.85 -3.10 -2.43
N PHE A 160 8.18 -3.12 -2.43
CA PHE A 160 8.96 -3.72 -1.37
C PHE A 160 9.55 -2.63 -0.48
N TRP A 161 9.04 -2.54 0.75
CA TRP A 161 9.57 -1.67 1.79
C TRP A 161 10.27 -2.51 2.87
N PRO A 162 11.61 -2.55 2.90
CA PRO A 162 12.38 -3.40 3.79
C PRO A 162 12.52 -2.79 5.19
N GLY A 163 11.39 -2.48 5.85
CA GLY A 163 11.37 -1.67 7.08
C GLY A 163 12.10 -2.28 8.29
N GLN A 164 12.27 -3.61 8.33
CA GLN A 164 13.04 -4.30 9.37
C GLN A 164 14.49 -4.61 8.95
N ASP A 165 14.81 -4.50 7.66
CA ASP A 165 16.15 -4.84 7.17
C ASP A 165 17.08 -3.66 7.42
N GLY A 166 17.90 -3.81 8.44
CA GLY A 166 18.80 -2.78 8.93
C GLY A 166 19.44 -3.22 10.23
N TRP A 167 19.81 -2.24 11.04
CA TRP A 167 20.34 -2.45 12.38
C TRP A 167 19.98 -1.26 13.27
N ASP A 168 19.79 -1.53 14.56
CA ASP A 168 19.55 -0.49 15.56
C ASP A 168 20.87 0.03 16.14
N TYR A 169 21.92 -0.81 16.13
CA TYR A 169 23.22 -0.50 16.72
C TYR A 169 24.38 -0.73 15.75
N ASN A 170 25.46 0.03 15.96
CA ASN A 170 26.73 -0.25 15.28
C ASN A 170 27.21 -1.67 15.61
N PHE A 171 27.80 -2.34 14.63
CA PHE A 171 28.35 -3.71 14.73
C PHE A 171 27.31 -4.83 14.93
N GLU A 172 26.02 -4.55 14.78
CA GLU A 172 24.95 -5.56 14.78
C GLU A 172 24.87 -6.32 13.44
N ALA A 173 25.26 -5.67 12.34
CA ALA A 173 25.40 -6.29 11.03
C ALA A 173 26.87 -6.61 10.70
N ASN A 174 27.09 -7.73 10.02
CA ASN A 174 28.43 -8.09 9.53
C ASN A 174 28.67 -7.47 8.14
N TYR A 175 29.21 -6.25 8.11
CA TYR A 175 29.52 -5.53 6.87
C TYR A 175 30.51 -6.25 5.93
N GLY A 176 31.27 -7.23 6.44
CA GLY A 176 32.27 -8.00 5.68
C GLY A 176 31.74 -9.28 5.04
N LYS A 177 30.49 -9.67 5.31
CA LYS A 177 29.80 -10.76 4.62
C LYS A 177 28.60 -10.19 3.87
N GLN A 178 28.78 -9.96 2.57
CA GLN A 178 27.71 -9.62 1.63
C GLN A 178 27.09 -10.89 1.06
#